data_AF-A0A3N5KCG5-F1
#
_entry.id   AF-A0A3N5KCG5-F1
#
_cell.length_a   1.000
_cell.length_b   1.000
_cell.length_c   1.000
_cell.angle_alpha   90.00
_cell.angle_beta   90.00
_cell.angle_gamma   90.00
#
_symmetry.space_group_name_H-M   'P 1'
#
loop_
_entity.id
_entity.type
_entity.pdbx_description
1 polymer ?
#
loop_
_entity_poly.entity_id
_entity_poly.type
_entity_poly.pdbx_seq_one_letter_code
_entity_poly.pdbx_strand_id
1 'polypeptide(L)'
;MTDGDRIERPPLPASGAWRPGDPVGRRQFFTLPRDRPFTLEGGGALDEIVVAYETWGSLDDDASNAILICHAWTGDSHVTGEVGPGHVAPGWWEGMVGPGLPIDTEKYFVVCPNTLGGCQGSTGPSSIEPSTDRPYGSRFPVVTIRDMVRVQAALTNHLGIAKWLSVIGGSMGGMQVLEWGVTYPTGV
;
A
#
# COMPACT_ATOMS: atom_id res chain seq x y z
N MET A 1 -13.21 50.28 -8.40
CA MET A 1 -12.59 48.97 -8.63
C MET A 1 -12.12 48.47 -7.28
N THR A 2 -12.91 47.62 -6.63
CA THR A 2 -12.51 47.00 -5.36
C THR A 2 -11.49 45.92 -5.66
N ASP A 3 -10.33 46.05 -5.03
CA ASP A 3 -9.29 45.03 -4.94
C ASP A 3 -9.95 43.74 -4.46
N GLY A 4 -10.05 42.76 -5.36
CA GLY A 4 -10.61 41.46 -5.02
C GLY A 4 -9.64 40.73 -4.10
N ASP A 5 -10.13 40.32 -2.93
CA ASP A 5 -9.43 39.43 -2.00
C ASP A 5 -8.78 38.27 -2.78
N ARG A 6 -7.48 38.38 -3.00
CA ARG A 6 -6.67 37.24 -3.40
C ARG A 6 -6.63 36.34 -2.18
N ILE A 7 -7.44 35.29 -2.21
CA ILE A 7 -7.34 34.19 -1.26
C ILE A 7 -5.89 33.71 -1.28
N GLU A 8 -5.12 34.03 -0.24
CA GLU A 8 -3.77 33.50 -0.03
C GLU A 8 -3.91 31.99 0.15
N ARG A 9 -3.71 31.25 -0.93
CA ARG A 9 -3.59 29.80 -0.85
C ARG A 9 -2.19 29.49 -0.31
N PRO A 10 -2.06 28.61 0.70
CA PRO A 10 -0.75 28.16 1.12
C PRO A 10 0.00 27.60 -0.10
N PRO A 11 1.33 27.75 -0.14
CA PRO A 11 2.12 27.27 -1.27
C PRO A 11 1.84 25.78 -1.47
N LEU A 12 1.59 25.40 -2.73
CA LEU A 12 1.38 24.00 -3.07
C LEU A 12 2.62 23.20 -2.63
N PRO A 13 2.43 22.04 -1.99
CA PRO A 13 3.56 21.23 -1.56
C PRO A 13 4.36 20.77 -2.78
N ALA A 14 5.68 20.67 -2.61
CA ALA A 14 6.58 20.21 -3.66
C ALA A 14 6.35 18.74 -4.09
N SER A 15 5.49 18.00 -3.39
CA SER A 15 5.18 16.59 -3.64
C SER A 15 3.73 16.29 -3.28
N GLY A 16 3.09 15.39 -4.02
CA GLY A 16 1.79 14.79 -3.68
C GLY A 16 1.91 13.51 -2.83
N ALA A 17 3.10 13.21 -2.30
CA ALA A 17 3.29 12.09 -1.40
C ALA A 17 2.64 12.36 -0.04
N TRP A 18 1.93 11.36 0.49
CA TRP A 18 1.37 11.37 1.83
C TRP A 18 2.49 11.45 2.88
N ARG A 19 2.27 12.23 3.94
CA ARG A 19 3.20 12.41 5.06
C ARG A 19 2.49 12.18 6.40
N PRO A 20 3.25 11.80 7.46
CA PRO A 20 2.72 11.80 8.82
C PRO A 20 2.11 13.17 9.16
N GLY A 21 0.85 13.15 9.60
CA GLY A 21 0.04 14.35 9.87
C GLY A 21 -1.00 14.66 8.79
N ASP A 22 -0.83 14.13 7.57
CA ASP A 22 -1.88 14.21 6.55
C ASP A 22 -3.06 13.30 6.92
N PRO A 23 -4.29 13.62 6.50
CA PRO A 23 -5.43 12.74 6.70
C PRO A 23 -5.15 11.34 6.13
N VAL A 24 -5.41 10.31 6.93
CA VAL A 24 -5.10 8.91 6.57
C VAL A 24 -6.11 8.29 5.60
N GLY A 25 -7.29 8.90 5.43
CA GLY A 25 -8.41 8.28 4.73
C GLY A 25 -8.83 7.00 5.46
N ARG A 26 -8.93 5.90 4.72
CA ARG A 26 -9.21 4.57 5.29
C ARG A 26 -7.97 3.69 5.46
N ARG A 27 -6.77 4.24 5.23
CA ARG A 27 -5.53 3.49 5.34
C ARG A 27 -5.33 3.03 6.79
N GLN A 28 -5.05 1.75 6.94
CA GLN A 28 -4.46 1.15 8.11
C GLN A 28 -2.94 1.07 7.91
N PHE A 29 -2.19 1.00 9.01
CA PHE A 29 -0.74 0.99 8.97
C PHE A 29 -0.19 -0.17 9.80
N PHE A 30 0.66 -0.96 9.15
CA PHE A 30 1.42 -2.04 9.78
C PHE A 30 2.91 -1.71 9.69
N THR A 31 3.63 -1.81 10.81
CA THR A 31 5.09 -1.69 10.81
C THR A 31 5.69 -3.08 10.91
N LEU A 32 6.59 -3.43 9.99
CA LEU A 32 7.30 -4.70 10.04
C LEU A 32 8.08 -4.84 11.37
N PRO A 33 8.26 -6.07 11.89
CA PRO A 33 9.11 -6.31 13.04
C PRO A 33 10.50 -5.70 12.88
N ARG A 34 11.00 -5.06 13.94
CA ARG A 34 12.29 -4.34 13.97
C ARG A 34 13.45 -5.18 14.54
N ASP A 35 13.22 -6.47 14.73
CA ASP A 35 14.21 -7.41 15.28
C ASP A 35 15.40 -7.63 14.35
N ARG A 36 15.21 -7.42 13.04
CA ARG A 36 16.27 -7.44 12.04
C ARG A 36 15.99 -6.48 10.88
N PRO A 37 17.02 -5.85 10.28
CA PRO A 37 16.86 -5.05 9.08
C PRO A 37 16.27 -5.87 7.92
N PHE A 38 15.40 -5.25 7.12
CA PHE A 38 14.87 -5.86 5.91
C PHE A 38 15.91 -5.76 4.80
N THR A 39 16.63 -6.85 4.53
CA THR A 39 17.60 -6.92 3.42
C THR A 39 16.89 -6.91 2.07
N LEU A 40 17.29 -6.00 1.19
CA LEU A 40 16.73 -5.84 -0.15
C LEU A 40 17.44 -6.75 -1.16
N GLU A 41 16.72 -7.19 -2.20
CA GLU A 41 17.27 -8.03 -3.27
C GLU A 41 18.44 -7.35 -3.99
N GLY A 42 18.32 -6.05 -4.26
CA GLY A 42 19.36 -5.24 -4.90
C GLY A 42 20.55 -4.90 -4.00
N GLY A 43 20.56 -5.38 -2.74
CA GLY A 43 21.53 -5.00 -1.72
C GLY A 43 21.08 -3.79 -0.89
N GLY A 44 21.71 -3.62 0.28
CA GLY A 44 21.27 -2.67 1.29
C GLY A 44 20.14 -3.24 2.17
N ALA A 45 19.68 -2.41 3.11
CA ALA A 45 18.60 -2.78 4.02
C ALA A 45 17.79 -1.55 4.44
N LEU A 46 16.57 -1.81 4.90
CA LEU A 46 15.71 -0.83 5.56
C LEU A 46 15.43 -1.30 7.00
N ASP A 47 15.64 -0.41 7.97
CA ASP A 47 15.44 -0.73 9.39
C ASP A 47 13.97 -0.61 9.82
N GLU A 48 13.21 0.25 9.17
CA GLU A 48 11.81 0.51 9.48
C GLU A 48 10.97 0.59 8.21
N ILE A 49 10.10 -0.41 8.02
CA ILE A 49 9.15 -0.45 6.93
C ILE A 49 7.74 -0.34 7.50
N VAL A 50 7.06 0.74 7.14
CA VAL A 50 5.63 0.94 7.33
C VAL A 50 4.92 0.54 6.03
N VAL A 51 3.84 -0.21 6.16
CA VAL A 51 2.95 -0.60 5.08
C VAL A 51 1.61 0.06 5.33
N ALA A 52 1.21 0.97 4.44
CA ALA A 52 -0.15 1.44 4.40
C ALA A 52 -1.00 0.46 3.58
N TYR A 53 -2.17 0.10 4.07
CA TYR A 53 -3.07 -0.82 3.38
C TYR A 53 -4.54 -0.49 3.68
N GLU A 54 -5.44 -0.95 2.83
CA GLU A 54 -6.88 -0.89 3.04
C GLU A 54 -7.49 -2.28 2.94
N THR A 55 -8.64 -2.46 3.60
CA THR A 55 -9.38 -3.71 3.62
C THR A 55 -10.87 -3.48 3.36
N TRP A 56 -11.53 -4.46 2.75
CA TRP A 56 -12.98 -4.49 2.53
C TRP A 56 -13.53 -5.89 2.80
N GLY A 57 -14.79 -5.96 3.23
CA GLY A 57 -15.40 -7.22 3.67
C GLY A 57 -14.91 -7.66 5.05
N SER A 58 -15.18 -8.91 5.40
CA SER A 58 -14.81 -9.51 6.69
C SER A 58 -14.05 -10.82 6.48
N LEU A 59 -12.97 -11.00 7.24
CA LEU A 59 -12.20 -12.24 7.23
C LEU A 59 -12.98 -13.32 7.98
N ASP A 60 -13.14 -14.50 7.36
CA ASP A 60 -13.80 -15.64 7.99
C ASP A 60 -12.90 -16.28 9.06
N ASP A 61 -13.49 -17.08 9.96
CA ASP A 61 -12.81 -17.68 11.11
C ASP A 61 -11.59 -18.55 10.72
N ASP A 62 -11.61 -19.15 9.53
CA ASP A 62 -10.52 -19.97 8.98
C ASP A 62 -9.60 -19.20 8.02
N ALA A 63 -9.84 -17.90 7.84
CA ALA A 63 -9.13 -17.00 6.95
C ALA A 63 -9.05 -17.45 5.48
N SER A 64 -9.98 -18.31 5.03
CA SER A 64 -9.95 -18.90 3.68
C SER A 64 -10.52 -18.02 2.58
N ASN A 65 -11.20 -16.92 2.92
CA ASN A 65 -11.88 -16.02 2.00
C ASN A 65 -11.05 -14.77 1.61
N ALA A 66 -9.75 -14.75 1.91
CA ALA A 66 -8.90 -13.58 1.73
C ALA A 66 -8.36 -13.41 0.30
N ILE A 67 -8.52 -12.23 -0.30
CA ILE A 67 -8.00 -11.86 -1.63
C ILE A 67 -7.01 -10.70 -1.50
N LEU A 68 -5.81 -10.86 -2.06
CA LEU A 68 -4.81 -9.78 -2.16
C LEU A 68 -4.91 -9.08 -3.51
N ILE A 69 -5.01 -7.76 -3.49
CA ILE A 69 -4.93 -6.90 -4.68
C ILE A 69 -3.58 -6.18 -4.72
N CYS A 70 -2.85 -6.39 -5.80
CA CYS A 70 -1.59 -5.70 -6.11
C CYS A 70 -1.85 -4.56 -7.10
N HIS A 71 -1.62 -3.31 -6.66
CA HIS A 71 -1.88 -2.14 -7.50
C HIS A 71 -0.83 -1.97 -8.62
N ALA A 72 -1.22 -1.26 -9.69
CA ALA A 72 -0.34 -0.91 -10.81
C ALA A 72 0.63 0.24 -10.46
N TRP A 73 1.51 0.64 -11.39
CA TRP A 73 2.64 1.54 -11.12
C TRP A 73 2.29 2.84 -10.35
N THR A 74 1.21 3.53 -10.74
CA THR A 74 0.77 4.79 -10.12
C THR A 74 -0.45 4.62 -9.20
N GLY A 75 -0.86 3.37 -8.95
CA GLY A 75 -1.93 3.09 -8.00
C GLY A 75 -1.46 3.22 -6.56
N ASP A 76 -2.39 3.04 -5.64
CA ASP A 76 -2.15 2.97 -4.20
C ASP A 76 -3.08 1.93 -3.55
N SER A 77 -3.16 1.94 -2.22
CA SER A 77 -4.07 1.06 -1.47
C SER A 77 -5.54 1.31 -1.75
N HIS A 78 -5.94 2.43 -2.36
CA HIS A 78 -7.33 2.86 -2.43
C HIS A 78 -8.07 2.28 -3.65
N VAL A 79 -8.49 1.01 -3.54
CA VAL A 79 -9.11 0.27 -4.65
C VAL A 79 -10.53 0.73 -4.96
N THR A 80 -11.37 0.91 -3.93
CA THR A 80 -12.77 1.33 -4.07
C THR A 80 -13.18 2.16 -2.86
N GLY A 81 -13.91 3.25 -3.07
CA GLY A 81 -14.35 4.16 -2.01
C GLY A 81 -14.45 5.61 -2.45
N GLU A 82 -15.14 6.41 -1.63
CA GLU A 82 -15.44 7.81 -1.92
C GLU A 82 -14.24 8.73 -1.77
N VAL A 83 -14.28 9.84 -2.51
CA VAL A 83 -13.38 10.99 -2.32
C VAL A 83 -13.61 11.60 -0.93
N GLY A 84 -12.53 11.87 -0.21
CA GLY A 84 -12.58 12.48 1.11
C GLY A 84 -11.21 12.86 1.66
N PRO A 85 -11.12 13.34 2.91
CA PRO A 85 -9.82 13.62 3.54
C PRO A 85 -8.90 12.40 3.48
N GLY A 86 -7.77 12.52 2.77
CA GLY A 86 -6.79 11.45 2.58
C GLY A 86 -6.93 10.67 1.28
N HIS A 87 -8.07 10.81 0.59
CA HIS A 87 -8.39 10.20 -0.70
C HIS A 87 -8.90 11.28 -1.66
N VAL A 88 -7.97 11.92 -2.37
CA VAL A 88 -8.27 13.07 -3.25
C VAL A 88 -8.98 12.68 -4.55
N ALA A 89 -9.05 11.39 -4.85
CA ALA A 89 -9.69 10.78 -6.01
C ALA A 89 -10.47 9.53 -5.55
N PRO A 90 -11.51 9.12 -6.29
CA PRO A 90 -12.22 7.88 -5.99
C PRO A 90 -11.31 6.67 -6.17
N GLY A 91 -11.73 5.53 -5.64
CA GLY A 91 -10.99 4.28 -5.79
C GLY A 91 -10.68 3.94 -7.25
N TRP A 92 -9.47 3.45 -7.52
CA TRP A 92 -9.01 3.24 -8.90
C TRP A 92 -9.65 2.02 -9.60
N TRP A 93 -10.43 1.19 -8.88
CA TRP A 93 -11.09 -0.01 -9.41
C TRP A 93 -12.52 -0.23 -8.89
N GLU A 94 -13.28 0.86 -8.65
CA GLU A 94 -14.64 0.80 -8.08
C GLU A 94 -15.61 -0.16 -8.79
N GLY A 95 -15.50 -0.32 -10.11
CA GLY A 95 -16.37 -1.24 -10.87
C GLY A 95 -16.07 -2.73 -10.67
N MET A 96 -14.96 -3.07 -10.01
CA MET A 96 -14.55 -4.46 -9.80
C MET A 96 -14.67 -4.94 -8.36
N VAL A 97 -14.55 -4.04 -7.38
CA VAL A 97 -14.51 -4.39 -5.95
C VAL A 97 -15.63 -3.69 -5.20
N GLY A 98 -16.49 -4.46 -4.56
CA GLY A 98 -17.62 -3.96 -3.76
C GLY A 98 -18.76 -4.99 -3.63
N PRO A 99 -19.86 -4.64 -2.94
CA PRO A 99 -20.99 -5.54 -2.74
C PRO A 99 -21.61 -5.99 -4.06
N GLY A 100 -21.66 -7.30 -4.30
CA GLY A 100 -22.24 -7.89 -5.52
C GLY A 100 -21.42 -7.68 -6.81
N LEU A 101 -20.23 -7.09 -6.72
CA LEU A 101 -19.32 -6.89 -7.86
C LEU A 101 -18.46 -8.15 -8.11
N PRO A 102 -17.66 -8.22 -9.21
CA PRO A 102 -16.87 -9.41 -9.51
C PRO A 102 -15.94 -9.86 -8.37
N ILE A 103 -15.35 -8.91 -7.65
CA ILE A 103 -14.68 -9.13 -6.36
C ILE A 103 -15.65 -8.66 -5.27
N ASP A 104 -16.50 -9.59 -4.86
CA ASP A 104 -17.65 -9.36 -3.99
C ASP A 104 -17.23 -9.22 -2.52
N THR A 105 -17.31 -8.00 -1.98
CA THR A 105 -16.92 -7.73 -0.59
C THR A 105 -17.94 -8.22 0.44
N GLU A 106 -19.09 -8.75 0.02
CA GLU A 106 -20.00 -9.48 0.91
C GLU A 106 -19.55 -10.94 1.12
N LYS A 107 -18.60 -11.42 0.31
CA LYS A 107 -18.10 -12.81 0.33
C LYS A 107 -16.63 -12.91 0.68
N TYR A 108 -15.84 -11.93 0.26
CA TYR A 108 -14.38 -11.97 0.36
C TYR A 108 -13.85 -10.87 1.27
N PHE A 109 -12.80 -11.21 2.00
CA PHE A 109 -11.95 -10.23 2.67
C PHE A 109 -10.87 -9.76 1.70
N VAL A 110 -11.02 -8.53 1.21
CA VAL A 110 -10.12 -7.96 0.22
C VAL A 110 -9.08 -7.08 0.91
N VAL A 111 -7.81 -7.24 0.55
CA VAL A 111 -6.69 -6.46 1.10
C VAL A 111 -5.91 -5.83 -0.05
N CYS A 112 -5.60 -4.54 0.05
CA CYS A 112 -4.70 -3.86 -0.88
C CYS A 112 -3.64 -3.04 -0.12
N PRO A 113 -2.38 -3.49 -0.09
CA PRO A 113 -1.28 -2.69 0.43
C PRO A 113 -0.75 -1.74 -0.64
N ASN A 114 -0.43 -0.51 -0.23
CA ASN A 114 0.44 0.36 -1.02
C ASN A 114 1.86 -0.21 -1.00
N THR A 115 2.52 -0.21 -2.16
CA THR A 115 3.82 -0.87 -2.35
C THR A 115 4.98 -0.19 -1.59
N LEU A 116 5.98 -0.98 -1.21
CA LEU A 116 7.29 -0.48 -0.77
C LEU A 116 7.89 0.37 -1.90
N GLY A 117 8.37 1.56 -1.56
CA GLY A 117 8.85 2.54 -2.55
C GLY A 117 7.75 3.44 -3.13
N GLY A 118 6.48 3.18 -2.80
CA GLY A 118 5.36 4.05 -3.16
C GLY A 118 5.35 5.38 -2.39
N CYS A 119 4.31 6.19 -2.60
CA CYS A 119 4.21 7.52 -2.00
C CYS A 119 2.90 7.80 -1.24
N GLN A 120 2.02 6.80 -1.11
CA GLN A 120 0.71 6.92 -0.44
C GLN A 120 0.68 6.11 0.86
N GLY A 121 1.61 6.41 1.76
CA GLY A 121 1.63 5.92 3.14
C GLY A 121 2.70 4.87 3.47
N SER A 122 2.97 3.93 2.56
CA SER A 122 4.05 2.94 2.78
C SER A 122 5.44 3.57 2.66
N THR A 123 6.42 2.94 3.31
CA THR A 123 7.81 3.40 3.29
C THR A 123 8.31 3.57 1.86
N GLY A 124 8.75 4.78 1.53
CA GLY A 124 9.26 5.17 0.23
C GLY A 124 10.18 6.39 0.32
N PRO A 125 10.57 6.98 -0.82
CA PRO A 125 11.52 8.10 -0.83
C PRO A 125 11.07 9.35 -0.05
N SER A 126 9.76 9.55 0.14
CA SER A 126 9.21 10.65 0.93
C SER A 126 9.18 10.38 2.44
N SER A 127 9.36 9.12 2.86
CA SER A 127 9.36 8.72 4.26
C SER A 127 10.60 9.25 4.99
N ILE A 128 10.47 9.50 6.29
CA ILE A 128 11.58 9.95 7.12
C ILE A 128 12.56 8.79 7.34
N GLU A 129 13.84 9.07 7.09
CA GLU A 129 14.96 8.20 7.40
C GLU A 129 15.29 8.33 8.90
N PRO A 130 15.19 7.24 9.69
CA PRO A 130 15.38 7.30 11.15
C PRO A 130 16.75 7.83 11.59
N SER A 131 17.80 7.61 10.80
CA SER A 131 19.17 8.02 11.13
C SER A 131 19.44 9.51 10.91
N THR A 132 18.66 10.18 10.06
CA THR A 132 18.89 11.59 9.69
C THR A 132 17.73 12.53 10.02
N ASP A 133 16.57 11.97 10.40
CA ASP A 133 15.32 12.71 10.64
C ASP A 133 14.91 13.59 9.44
N ARG A 134 15.25 13.12 8.22
CA ARG A 134 14.93 13.78 6.95
C ARG A 134 14.34 12.77 5.97
N PRO A 135 13.55 13.19 4.97
CA PRO A 135 13.12 12.28 3.92
C PRO A 135 14.30 11.57 3.25
N TYR A 136 14.16 10.27 2.97
CA TYR A 136 15.21 9.50 2.28
C TYR A 136 15.61 10.16 0.95
N GLY A 137 14.65 10.61 0.15
CA GLY A 137 14.87 11.21 -1.16
C GLY A 137 15.68 10.27 -2.06
N SER A 138 16.73 10.81 -2.69
CA SER A 138 17.64 10.02 -3.55
C SER A 138 18.47 8.97 -2.80
N ARG A 139 18.47 8.96 -1.47
CA ARG A 139 19.13 7.93 -0.65
C ARG A 139 18.26 6.70 -0.45
N PHE A 140 16.98 6.74 -0.83
CA PHE A 140 16.12 5.58 -0.73
C PHE A 140 16.70 4.46 -1.60
N PRO A 141 16.87 3.24 -1.06
CA PRO A 141 17.50 2.16 -1.81
C PRO A 141 16.63 1.73 -2.98
N VAL A 142 17.27 1.09 -3.96
CA VAL A 142 16.54 0.43 -5.06
C VAL A 142 15.75 -0.74 -4.49
N VAL A 143 14.46 -0.79 -4.80
CA VAL A 143 13.56 -1.88 -4.40
C VAL A 143 13.08 -2.64 -5.62
N THR A 144 12.85 -3.94 -5.48
CA THR A 144 12.37 -4.80 -6.55
C THR A 144 10.94 -5.28 -6.33
N ILE A 145 10.35 -5.93 -7.33
CA ILE A 145 9.05 -6.61 -7.19
C ILE A 145 9.11 -7.69 -6.09
N ARG A 146 10.23 -8.42 -5.98
CA ARG A 146 10.43 -9.40 -4.91
C ARG A 146 10.46 -8.77 -3.53
N ASP A 147 11.07 -7.59 -3.39
CA ASP A 147 11.04 -6.86 -2.12
C ASP A 147 9.63 -6.41 -1.75
N MET A 148 8.85 -5.91 -2.72
CA MET A 148 7.45 -5.57 -2.52
C MET A 148 6.63 -6.78 -2.05
N VAL A 149 6.79 -7.93 -2.71
CA VAL A 149 6.08 -9.17 -2.37
C VAL A 149 6.48 -9.71 -0.98
N ARG A 150 7.76 -9.63 -0.62
CA ARG A 150 8.24 -10.00 0.73
C ARG A 150 7.68 -9.09 1.83
N VAL A 151 7.49 -7.81 1.55
CA VAL A 151 6.80 -6.88 2.46
C VAL A 151 5.32 -7.24 2.59
N GLN A 152 4.66 -7.58 1.47
CA GLN A 152 3.27 -8.04 1.49
C GLN A 152 3.12 -9.34 2.28
N ALA A 153 4.07 -10.28 2.20
CA ALA A 153 4.07 -11.51 2.99
C ALA A 153 4.18 -11.23 4.50
N ALA A 154 4.93 -10.20 4.91
CA ALA A 154 4.92 -9.78 6.31
C ALA A 154 3.54 -9.26 6.75
N LEU A 155 2.84 -8.53 5.88
CA LEU A 155 1.46 -8.10 6.13
C LEU A 155 0.50 -9.29 6.19
N THR A 156 0.66 -10.29 5.32
CA THR A 156 -0.11 -11.55 5.33
C THR A 156 -0.07 -12.21 6.71
N ASN A 157 1.13 -12.35 7.30
CA ASN A 157 1.30 -12.88 8.65
C ASN A 157 0.65 -12.00 9.72
N HIS A 158 0.76 -10.68 9.61
CA HIS A 158 0.13 -9.74 10.53
C HIS A 158 -1.40 -9.86 10.57
N LEU A 159 -2.01 -10.09 9.40
CA LEU A 159 -3.46 -10.23 9.26
C LEU A 159 -3.98 -11.63 9.64
N GLY A 160 -3.10 -12.56 10.03
CA GLY A 160 -3.49 -13.93 10.38
C GLY A 160 -3.90 -14.79 9.18
N ILE A 161 -3.47 -14.43 7.97
CA ILE A 161 -3.81 -15.14 6.73
C ILE A 161 -2.66 -16.09 6.41
N ALA A 162 -2.91 -17.40 6.42
CA ALA A 162 -1.89 -18.38 6.05
C ALA A 162 -1.73 -18.51 4.52
N LYS A 163 -2.83 -18.33 3.79
CA LYS A 163 -2.87 -18.48 2.34
C LYS A 163 -3.96 -17.60 1.74
N TRP A 164 -3.60 -16.86 0.69
CA TRP A 164 -4.56 -16.11 -0.10
C TRP A 164 -5.42 -17.05 -0.94
N LEU A 165 -6.73 -16.84 -0.94
CA LEU A 165 -7.65 -17.46 -1.89
C LEU A 165 -7.24 -17.11 -3.32
N SER A 166 -6.86 -15.85 -3.53
CA SER A 166 -6.40 -15.34 -4.81
C SER A 166 -5.49 -14.12 -4.62
N VAL A 167 -4.55 -13.93 -5.55
CA VAL A 167 -3.73 -12.71 -5.68
C VAL A 167 -3.99 -12.14 -7.07
N ILE A 168 -4.41 -10.88 -7.14
CA ILE A 168 -4.91 -10.25 -8.37
C ILE A 168 -4.20 -8.91 -8.59
N GLY A 169 -3.81 -8.62 -9.83
CA GLY A 169 -3.18 -7.35 -10.17
C GLY A 169 -2.85 -7.26 -11.67
N GLY A 170 -2.87 -6.04 -12.20
CA GLY A 170 -2.53 -5.74 -13.59
C GLY A 170 -1.29 -4.87 -13.71
N SER A 171 -0.59 -4.89 -14.85
CA SER A 171 0.65 -4.12 -15.09
C SER A 171 1.72 -4.46 -14.03
N MET A 172 2.29 -3.48 -13.30
CA MET A 172 3.17 -3.73 -12.16
C MET A 172 2.52 -4.61 -11.09
N GLY A 173 1.20 -4.54 -10.92
CA GLY A 173 0.44 -5.44 -10.07
C GLY A 173 0.52 -6.90 -10.55
N GLY A 174 0.51 -7.11 -11.87
CA GLY A 174 0.68 -8.44 -12.47
C GLY A 174 2.09 -9.00 -12.29
N MET A 175 3.11 -8.13 -12.29
CA MET A 175 4.48 -8.53 -11.96
C MET A 175 4.54 -9.06 -10.51
N GLN A 176 3.89 -8.38 -9.57
CA GLN A 176 3.79 -8.83 -8.17
C GLN A 176 3.03 -10.16 -8.05
N VAL A 177 1.93 -10.35 -8.80
CA VAL A 177 1.16 -11.61 -8.82
C VAL A 177 2.04 -12.79 -9.25
N LEU A 178 2.82 -12.62 -10.32
CA LEU A 178 3.73 -13.66 -10.80
C LEU A 178 4.84 -13.96 -9.77
N GLU A 179 5.40 -12.91 -9.17
CA GLU A 179 6.43 -13.06 -8.13
C GLU A 179 5.89 -13.76 -6.86
N TRP A 180 4.63 -13.53 -6.49
CA TRP A 180 3.92 -14.29 -5.45
C TRP A 180 3.88 -15.79 -5.78
N GLY A 181 3.49 -16.13 -7.01
CA GLY A 181 3.42 -17.53 -7.46
C GLY A 181 4.77 -18.25 -7.45
N VAL A 182 5.87 -17.51 -7.63
CA VAL A 182 7.24 -18.06 -7.58
C VAL A 182 7.77 -18.15 -6.15
N THR A 183 7.58 -17.09 -5.35
CA THR A 183 8.20 -16.97 -4.02
C THR A 183 7.44 -17.72 -2.94
N TYR A 184 6.10 -17.75 -3.01
CA TYR A 184 5.22 -18.31 -1.98
C TYR A 184 4.16 -19.25 -2.59
N PRO A 185 4.56 -20.34 -3.28
CA PRO A 185 3.65 -21.18 -4.06
C PRO A 185 2.61 -21.94 -3.21
N THR A 186 2.85 -22.10 -1.90
CA THR A 186 2.00 -22.87 -0.98
C THR A 186 1.37 -22.05 0.15
N GLY A 187 1.60 -20.73 0.19
CA GLY A 187 1.33 -19.88 1.35
C GLY A 187 2.60 -19.23 1.90
N VAL A 188 2.45 -18.34 2.88
CA VAL A 188 3.56 -17.64 3.57
C VAL A 188 4.04 -18.43 4.78
#